data_AF-A0A7Y4X2I3-F1
#
_entry.id   AF-A0A7Y4X2I3-F1
#
_cell.length_a   1.000
_cell.length_b   1.000
_cell.length_c   1.000
_cell.angle_alpha   90.00
_cell.angle_beta   90.00
_cell.angle_gamma   90.00
#
_symmetry.space_group_name_H-M   'P 1'
#
loop_
_entity.id
_entity.type
_entity.pdbx_description
1 polymer ?
#
loop_
_entity_poly.entity_id
_entity_poly.type
_entity_poly.pdbx_seq_one_letter_code
_entity_poly.pdbx_strand_id
1 'polypeptide(L)' 'RYLVDTYGAEHLVIGSDYPLPAGPAHPVAEVKALGLPPAAEAAILGENASRLLRLTEK' A
#
# COMPACT_ATOMS: atom_id res chain seq x y z
N ARG A 1 5.12 4.22 9.03
CA ARG A 1 5.63 5.49 8.44
C ARG A 1 7.09 5.41 8.02
N TYR A 2 7.99 4.80 8.81
CA TYR A 2 9.42 4.61 8.47
C TYR A 2 9.71 4.22 7.01
N LEU A 3 9.01 3.21 6.45
CA LEU A 3 9.24 2.77 5.07
C LEU A 3 8.88 3.85 4.04
N VAL A 4 7.81 4.62 4.29
CA VAL A 4 7.41 5.74 3.45
C VAL A 4 8.47 6.83 3.50
N ASP A 5 8.97 7.15 4.69
CA ASP A 5 9.98 8.21 4.87
C ASP A 5 11.35 7.80 4.28
N THR A 6 11.66 6.50 4.27
CA THR A 6 12.94 5.95 3.77
C THR A 6 12.95 5.75 2.26
N TYR A 7 11.85 5.24 1.70
CA TYR A 7 11.80 4.77 0.32
C TYR A 7 10.84 5.55 -0.58
N GLY A 8 10.00 6.43 -0.03
CA GLY A 8 8.92 7.08 -0.78
C GLY A 8 7.69 6.18 -0.92
N ALA A 9 6.51 6.80 -0.94
CA ALA A 9 5.24 6.08 -1.03
C ALA A 9 5.05 5.35 -2.36
N GLU A 10 5.66 5.86 -3.43
CA GLU A 10 5.63 5.34 -4.81
C GLU A 10 6.38 4.01 -5.02
N HIS A 11 7.18 3.60 -4.03
CA HIS A 11 7.95 2.34 -4.04
C HIS A 11 7.34 1.25 -3.15
N LEU A 12 6.18 1.50 -2.53
CA LEU A 12 5.53 0.57 -1.62
C LEU A 12 4.24 0.00 -2.20
N VAL A 13 4.00 -1.29 -1.96
CA VAL A 13 2.76 -1.98 -2.29
C VAL A 13 2.27 -2.70 -1.03
N ILE A 14 1.01 -2.48 -0.65
CA ILE A 14 0.42 -3.19 0.49
C ILE A 14 0.02 -4.62 0.08
N GLY A 15 0.31 -5.59 0.96
CA GLY A 15 -0.12 -6.98 0.85
C GLY A 15 -0.74 -7.46 2.16
N SER A 16 -1.66 -8.41 2.09
CA SER A 16 -2.31 -9.01 3.26
C SER A 16 -1.66 -10.30 3.74
N ASP A 17 -0.81 -10.91 2.92
CA ASP A 17 -0.32 -12.30 3.05
C ASP A 17 -1.43 -13.35 3.22
N TYR A 18 -2.69 -13.06 2.88
CA TYR A 18 -3.78 -14.02 2.99
C TYR A 18 -3.52 -15.29 2.14
N PRO A 19 -3.79 -16.51 2.66
CA PRO A 19 -4.41 -16.84 3.95
C PRO A 19 -3.43 -17.08 5.11
N LEU A 20 -2.16 -16.68 4.96
CA LEU A 20 -1.15 -16.86 5.99
C LEU A 20 -1.36 -15.85 7.13
N PRO A 21 -1.14 -16.25 8.40
CA PRO A 21 -1.30 -15.37 9.56
C PRO A 21 -0.14 -14.38 9.76
N ALA A 22 0.77 -14.26 8.78
CA ALA A 22 1.99 -13.48 8.90
C ALA A 22 1.82 -11.99 8.54
N GLY A 23 0.76 -11.66 7.79
CA GLY A 23 0.51 -10.31 7.33
C GLY A 23 -0.30 -9.45 8.31
N PRO A 24 -0.50 -8.17 7.96
CA PRO A 24 -1.34 -7.26 8.72
C PRO A 24 -2.78 -7.78 8.82
N ALA A 25 -3.41 -7.68 9.99
CA ALA A 25 -4.79 -8.14 10.18
C ALA A 25 -5.79 -7.29 9.38
N HIS A 26 -5.52 -5.99 9.28
CA HIS A 26 -6.37 -5.03 8.58
C HIS A 26 -5.49 -4.09 7.72
N PRO A 27 -4.89 -4.59 6.63
CA PRO A 27 -3.84 -3.87 5.89
C PRO A 27 -4.29 -2.50 5.39
N VAL A 28 -5.54 -2.37 4.92
CA VAL A 28 -6.09 -1.09 4.47
C VAL A 28 -6.28 -0.11 5.63
N ALA A 29 -6.77 -0.58 6.78
CA ALA A 29 -6.98 0.27 7.94
C ALA A 29 -5.65 0.77 8.52
N GLU A 30 -4.63 -0.08 8.52
CA GLU A 30 -3.28 0.27 8.97
C GLU A 30 -2.65 1.35 8.09
N VAL A 31 -2.79 1.27 6.77
CA VAL A 31 -2.31 2.34 5.86
C VAL A 31 -3.05 3.65 6.12
N LYS A 32 -4.38 3.62 6.26
CA LYS A 32 -5.20 4.81 6.55
C LYS A 32 -4.85 5.48 7.89
N ALA A 33 -4.53 4.67 8.90
CA ALA A 33 -4.13 5.17 10.22
C ALA A 33 -2.80 5.95 10.21
N LEU A 34 -2.00 5.85 9.15
CA LEU A 34 -0.75 6.61 9.00
C LEU A 34 -0.98 8.11 8.76
N GLY A 35 -2.19 8.53 8.36
CA GLY A 35 -2.52 9.93 8.09
C GLY A 35 -1.66 10.54 6.99
N LEU A 36 -1.39 9.78 5.93
CA LEU A 36 -0.60 10.23 4.79
C LEU A 36 -1.38 11.22 3.91
N PRO A 37 -0.71 12.03 3.08
CA PRO A 37 -1.38 12.79 2.04
C PRO A 37 -2.22 11.85 1.14
N PRO A 38 -3.40 12.29 0.66
CA PRO A 38 -4.31 11.42 -0.10
C PRO A 38 -3.68 10.69 -1.29
N ALA A 39 -2.78 11.37 -2.03
CA ALA A 39 -2.07 10.76 -3.15
C ALA A 39 -1.10 9.64 -2.71
N ALA A 40 -0.43 9.79 -1.56
CA ALA A 40 0.47 8.76 -1.04
C ALA A 40 -0.32 7.55 -0.51
N GLU A 41 -1.47 7.78 0.13
CA GLU A 41 -2.37 6.70 0.54
C GLU A 41 -2.88 5.91 -0.69
N ALA A 42 -3.37 6.60 -1.72
CA ALA A 42 -3.85 5.97 -2.95
C ALA A 42 -2.75 5.15 -3.66
N ALA A 43 -1.53 5.71 -3.72
CA ALA A 43 -0.37 5.02 -4.29
C ALA A 43 -0.12 3.66 -3.63
N ILE A 44 -0.05 3.64 -2.29
CA ILE A 44 0.23 2.43 -1.50
C ILE A 44 -0.93 1.43 -1.56
N LEU A 45 -2.17 1.91 -1.54
CA LEU A 45 -3.37 1.06 -1.49
C LEU A 45 -3.69 0.38 -2.82
N GLY A 46 -3.15 0.86 -3.96
CA GLY A 46 -3.40 0.17 -5.21
C GLY A 46 -2.69 0.71 -6.45
N GLU A 47 -2.46 2.02 -6.57
CA GLU A 47 -1.95 2.56 -7.84
C GLU A 47 -0.55 2.05 -8.19
N ASN A 48 0.32 1.88 -7.18
CA ASN A 48 1.63 1.29 -7.38
C ASN A 48 1.54 -0.15 -7.87
N ALA A 49 0.64 -0.95 -7.29
CA ALA A 49 0.41 -2.32 -7.72
C ALA A 49 -0.14 -2.37 -9.15
N SER A 50 -1.12 -1.52 -9.47
CA SER A 50 -1.69 -1.41 -10.82
C SER A 50 -0.63 -1.08 -11.86
N ARG A 51 0.23 -0.09 -11.58
CA ARG A 51 1.35 0.29 -12.46
C ARG A 51 2.38 -0.83 -12.59
N LEU A 52 2.78 -1.45 -11.49
CA LEU A 52 3.80 -2.50 -11.46
C LEU A 52 3.35 -3.76 -12.22
N LEU A 53 2.11 -4.19 -11.98
CA LEU A 53 1.53 -5.40 -12.53
C LEU A 53 0.85 -5.18 -13.89
N ARG A 54 0.87 -3.92 -14.40
CA ARG A 54 0.22 -3.51 -15.64
C ARG A 54 -1.26 -3.90 -15.68
N LEU A 55 -1.96 -3.69 -14.57
CA LEU A 55 -3.39 -3.90 -14.51
C LEU A 55 -4.05 -2.84 -15.40
N THR A 56 -4.86 -3.28 -16.37
CA THR A 56 -5.71 -2.38 -17.13
C THR A 56 -6.71 -1.76 -16.18
N GLU A 57 -6.84 -0.44 -16.20
CA GLU A 57 -7.93 0.22 -15.49
C GLU A 57 -9.27 -0.37 -15.95
N LYS A 58 -10.21 -0.50 -15.02
CA LYS A 58 -11.60 -0.84 -15.34
C LYS A 58 -12.29 0.38 -15.94
#